data_AF-A0A914Z4B4-F1
#
_entry.id   AF-A0A914Z4B4-F1
#
_cell.length_a   1.000
_cell.length_b   1.000
_cell.length_c   1.000
_cell.angle_alpha   90.00
_cell.angle_beta   90.00
_cell.angle_gamma   90.00
#
_symmetry.space_group_name_H-M   'P 1'
#
loop_
_entity.id
_entity.type
_entity.pdbx_description
1 polymer ?
#
loop_
_entity_poly.entity_id
_entity_poly.type
_entity_poly.pdbx_seq_one_letter_code
_entity_poly.pdbx_strand_id
1 'polypeptide(L)'
;MTAVDCLQDKVFCSKKNITTYPSYHIYKNGKFSRSFDADTIEDFVNALSGKPPIPKLEFGEEVKVGTHWNIDDLISSNDRTLVLFYAPWCGHCKNVKPEFSKAAKQMKKANYIALDCTRYQGACKRFGVTSYPSLKIFVAGKFYANYAGERTTKGFINAFNQNRNLETPKQVKDFKISLTNTNF
;
A
#
# COMPACT_ATOMS: atom_id res chain seq x y z
N MET A 1 23.62 -11.49 15.30
CA MET A 1 22.59 -11.80 14.29
C MET A 1 23.28 -12.63 13.22
N THR A 2 22.74 -13.79 12.88
CA THR A 2 23.32 -14.67 11.85
C THR A 2 22.35 -14.71 10.67
N ALA A 3 22.86 -14.52 9.46
CA ALA A 3 22.10 -14.72 8.24
C ALA A 3 22.41 -16.12 7.69
N VAL A 4 21.39 -16.80 7.18
CA VAL A 4 21.52 -18.09 6.50
C VAL A 4 20.93 -17.93 5.11
N ASP A 5 21.74 -18.21 4.08
CA ASP A 5 21.26 -18.26 2.70
C ASP A 5 20.68 -19.65 2.41
N CYS A 6 19.36 -19.75 2.35
CA CYS A 6 18.67 -21.01 2.09
C CYS A 6 18.78 -21.49 0.64
N LEU A 7 19.31 -20.68 -0.28
CA LEU A 7 19.71 -21.17 -1.61
C LEU A 7 20.98 -22.03 -1.51
N GLN A 8 21.87 -21.71 -0.57
CA GLN A 8 23.10 -22.45 -0.32
C GLN A 8 22.90 -23.59 0.69
N ASP A 9 22.21 -23.34 1.81
CA ASP A 9 22.00 -24.33 2.88
C ASP A 9 20.55 -24.87 2.91
N LYS A 10 20.19 -25.59 1.85
CA LYS A 10 18.86 -26.19 1.69
C LYS A 10 18.53 -27.19 2.81
N VAL A 11 19.54 -27.88 3.35
CA VAL A 11 19.36 -28.91 4.38
C VAL A 11 18.96 -28.27 5.70
N PHE A 12 19.66 -27.21 6.12
CA PHE A 12 19.30 -26.46 7.31
C PHE A 12 17.89 -25.88 7.19
N CYS A 13 17.57 -25.21 6.08
CA CYS A 13 16.30 -24.54 5.92
C CYS A 13 15.11 -25.51 5.82
N SER A 14 15.29 -26.65 5.14
CA SER A 14 14.29 -27.73 5.13
C SER A 14 14.08 -28.33 6.52
N LYS A 15 15.16 -28.59 7.28
CA LYS A 15 15.08 -29.10 8.67
C LYS A 15 14.37 -28.13 9.62
N LYS A 16 14.42 -26.83 9.32
CA LYS A 16 13.73 -25.77 10.07
C LYS A 16 12.35 -25.42 9.52
N ASN A 17 11.88 -26.13 8.49
CA ASN A 17 10.60 -25.89 7.80
C ASN A 17 10.45 -24.43 7.30
N ILE A 18 11.55 -23.86 6.78
CA ILE A 18 11.56 -22.51 6.23
C ILE A 18 11.14 -22.57 4.76
N THR A 19 9.92 -22.11 4.48
CA THR A 19 9.34 -22.11 3.12
C THR A 19 9.02 -20.71 2.60
N THR A 20 9.12 -19.69 3.45
CA THR A 20 8.85 -18.29 3.12
C THR A 20 10.09 -17.42 3.36
N TYR A 21 10.29 -16.43 2.49
CA TYR A 21 11.47 -15.57 2.45
C TYR A 21 11.10 -14.10 2.25
N PRO A 22 11.78 -13.15 2.93
CA PRO A 22 12.69 -13.38 4.06
C PRO A 22 11.92 -13.81 5.31
N SER A 23 12.46 -14.74 6.10
CA SER A 23 11.90 -15.12 7.41
C SER A 23 12.94 -14.99 8.52
N TYR A 24 12.53 -14.43 9.65
CA TYR A 24 13.42 -14.21 10.78
C TYR A 24 13.06 -15.16 11.92
N HIS A 25 14.09 -15.74 12.54
CA HIS A 25 13.95 -16.73 13.61
C HIS A 25 14.75 -16.28 14.82
N ILE A 26 14.09 -16.17 15.98
CA ILE A 26 14.72 -15.81 17.25
C ILE A 26 15.05 -17.09 18.00
N TYR A 27 16.31 -17.23 18.41
CA TYR A 27 16.76 -18.28 19.33
C TYR A 27 17.15 -17.64 20.66
N LYS A 28 16.66 -18.20 21.77
CA LYS A 28 17.02 -17.81 23.14
C LYS A 28 17.68 -19.00 23.82
N ASN A 29 18.89 -18.82 24.34
CA ASN A 29 19.67 -19.89 25.00
C ASN A 29 19.81 -21.15 24.12
N GLY A 30 20.11 -20.96 22.84
CA GLY A 30 20.24 -22.04 21.85
C GLY A 30 18.93 -22.72 21.43
N LYS A 31 17.79 -22.36 22.03
CA LYS A 31 16.47 -22.92 21.71
C LYS A 31 15.68 -21.96 20.83
N PHE A 32 14.95 -22.52 19.85
CA PHE A 32 14.03 -21.75 19.03
C PHE A 32 12.98 -21.10 19.94
N SER A 33 12.81 -19.79 19.78
CA SER A 33 11.82 -19.02 20.53
C SER A 33 10.60 -18.73 19.66
N ARG A 34 10.80 -18.12 18.48
CA ARG A 34 9.71 -17.78 17.54
C ARG A 34 10.24 -17.35 16.19
N SER A 35 9.37 -17.40 15.18
CA SER A 35 9.59 -16.82 13.86
C SER A 35 8.76 -15.54 13.70
N PHE A 36 9.21 -14.63 12.85
CA PHE A 36 8.46 -13.44 12.49
C PHE A 36 8.80 -12.98 11.06
N ASP A 37 7.82 -12.35 10.43
CA ASP A 37 8.04 -11.59 9.20
C ASP A 37 8.36 -10.15 9.63
N ALA A 38 9.45 -9.59 9.11
CA ALA A 38 9.73 -8.17 9.25
C ALA A 38 9.88 -7.55 7.88
N ASP A 39 8.90 -6.71 7.55
CA ASP A 39 8.86 -5.95 6.31
C ASP A 39 9.48 -4.56 6.51
N THR A 40 9.66 -4.14 7.77
CA THR A 40 10.27 -2.87 8.18
C THR A 40 11.31 -3.07 9.30
N ILE A 41 12.22 -2.10 9.48
CA ILE A 41 13.14 -2.07 10.62
C ILE A 41 12.36 -2.06 11.94
N GLU A 42 11.23 -1.37 11.98
CA GLU A 42 10.39 -1.31 13.17
C GLU A 42 9.76 -2.67 13.50
N ASP A 43 9.29 -3.42 12.50
CA ASP A 43 8.82 -4.79 12.71
C ASP A 43 9.93 -5.66 13.30
N PHE A 44 11.16 -5.51 12.80
CA PHE A 44 12.32 -6.24 13.31
C PHE A 44 12.65 -5.87 14.77
N VAL A 45 12.70 -4.57 15.11
CA VAL A 45 12.96 -4.10 16.48
C VAL A 45 11.84 -4.49 17.43
N ASN A 46 10.58 -4.36 17.02
CA ASN A 46 9.42 -4.79 17.80
C ASN A 46 9.46 -6.30 18.04
N ALA A 47 9.85 -7.07 17.03
CA ALA A 47 10.04 -8.49 17.18
C ALA A 47 11.13 -8.81 18.22
N LEU A 48 12.31 -8.21 18.14
CA LEU A 48 13.35 -8.42 19.15
C LEU A 48 12.89 -8.03 20.57
N SER A 49 12.11 -6.96 20.68
CA SER A 49 11.56 -6.45 21.94
C SER A 49 10.40 -7.29 22.50
N GLY A 50 9.96 -8.34 21.79
CA GLY A 50 8.84 -9.18 22.22
C GLY A 50 7.46 -8.57 22.05
N LYS A 51 7.34 -7.41 21.38
CA LYS A 51 6.05 -6.83 21.02
C LYS A 51 5.37 -7.70 19.96
N PRO A 52 4.04 -7.90 20.05
CA PRO A 52 3.33 -8.68 19.05
C PRO A 52 3.42 -7.99 17.67
N PRO A 53 3.52 -8.76 16.57
CA PRO A 53 3.49 -8.20 15.24
C PRO A 53 2.16 -7.49 15.00
N ILE A 54 2.19 -6.39 14.25
CA ILE A 54 0.96 -5.71 13.82
C ILE A 54 0.17 -6.71 12.96
N PRO A 55 -1.12 -6.97 13.25
CA PRO A 55 -1.93 -7.90 12.48
C PRO A 55 -1.92 -7.53 10.99
N LYS A 56 -1.68 -8.50 10.10
CA LYS A 56 -1.79 -8.27 8.65
C LYS A 56 -3.27 -8.29 8.25
N LEU A 57 -3.67 -7.35 7.39
CA LEU A 57 -5.02 -7.31 6.82
C LEU A 57 -4.96 -7.84 5.38
N GLU A 58 -5.43 -9.07 5.16
CA GLU A 58 -5.27 -9.78 3.88
C GLU A 58 -6.34 -9.43 2.84
N PHE A 59 -6.01 -8.88 1.67
CA PHE A 59 -7.00 -8.45 0.67
C PHE A 59 -7.28 -9.47 -0.46
N GLY A 60 -6.55 -10.58 -0.50
CA GLY A 60 -6.60 -11.56 -1.59
C GLY A 60 -5.80 -11.13 -2.82
N GLU A 61 -5.63 -12.05 -3.78
CA GLU A 61 -4.66 -11.93 -4.89
C GLU A 61 -4.93 -10.78 -5.86
N GLU A 62 -6.18 -10.33 -5.96
CA GLU A 62 -6.60 -9.30 -6.93
C GLU A 62 -6.32 -7.88 -6.45
N VAL A 63 -5.98 -7.72 -5.17
CA VAL A 63 -5.56 -6.45 -4.60
C VAL A 63 -4.05 -6.47 -4.46
N LYS A 64 -3.39 -5.58 -5.20
CA LYS A 64 -1.93 -5.45 -5.16
C LYS A 64 -1.52 -4.85 -3.81
N VAL A 65 -0.47 -5.40 -3.20
CA VAL A 65 0.06 -4.89 -1.93
C VAL A 65 1.11 -3.83 -2.21
N GLY A 66 0.80 -2.59 -1.80
CA GLY A 66 1.71 -1.47 -1.85
C GLY A 66 2.74 -1.52 -0.72
N THR A 67 3.94 -1.04 -1.02
CA THR A 67 5.04 -0.81 -0.07
C THR A 67 5.69 0.54 -0.36
N HIS A 68 6.68 0.93 0.44
CA HIS A 68 7.47 2.13 0.13
C HIS A 68 8.17 2.05 -1.24
N TRP A 69 8.54 0.84 -1.68
CA TRP A 69 9.41 0.63 -2.84
C TRP A 69 8.66 0.51 -4.16
N ASN A 70 7.47 -0.08 -4.13
CA ASN A 70 6.75 -0.47 -5.35
C ASN A 70 5.51 0.37 -5.63
N ILE A 71 5.07 1.22 -4.69
CA ILE A 71 3.76 1.88 -4.81
C ILE A 71 3.66 2.77 -6.05
N ASP A 72 4.73 3.47 -6.41
CA ASP A 72 4.77 4.34 -7.59
C ASP A 72 4.68 3.53 -8.90
N ASP A 73 5.39 2.39 -8.97
CA ASP A 73 5.34 1.47 -10.09
C ASP A 73 3.95 0.81 -10.23
N LEU A 74 3.38 0.36 -9.11
CA LEU A 74 2.05 -0.23 -9.10
C LEU A 74 0.99 0.78 -9.57
N ILE A 75 1.08 2.04 -9.13
CA ILE A 75 0.19 3.12 -9.57
C ILE A 75 0.35 3.39 -11.06
N SER A 76 1.57 3.39 -11.56
CA SER A 76 1.88 3.68 -12.98
C SER A 76 1.62 2.49 -13.90
N SER A 77 1.51 1.27 -13.37
CA SER A 77 1.28 0.04 -14.16
C SER A 77 -0.12 -0.10 -14.78
N ASN A 78 -1.04 0.82 -14.47
CA ASN A 78 -2.38 0.85 -15.06
C ASN A 78 -2.86 2.29 -15.21
N ASP A 79 -3.63 2.54 -16.26
CA ASP A 79 -4.20 3.86 -16.54
C ASP A 79 -5.16 4.33 -15.44
N ARG A 80 -5.84 3.41 -14.75
CA ARG A 80 -6.77 3.73 -13.66
C ARG A 80 -6.44 2.91 -12.42
N THR A 81 -6.15 3.61 -11.33
CA THR A 81 -5.76 2.97 -10.06
C THR A 81 -6.53 3.57 -8.89
N LEU A 82 -7.06 2.72 -8.01
CA LEU A 82 -7.61 3.12 -6.71
C LEU A 82 -6.70 2.57 -5.61
N VAL A 83 -6.17 3.45 -4.79
CA VAL A 83 -5.29 3.10 -3.66
C VAL A 83 -6.05 3.29 -2.35
N LEU A 84 -6.12 2.22 -1.57
CA LEU A 84 -6.61 2.20 -0.19
C LEU A 84 -5.43 2.31 0.78
N PHE A 85 -5.40 3.41 1.51
CA PHE A 85 -4.47 3.65 2.61
C PHE A 85 -5.16 3.28 3.91
N TYR A 86 -4.61 2.30 4.64
CA TYR A 86 -5.28 1.70 5.79
C TYR A 86 -4.34 1.49 6.98
N ALA A 87 -4.96 1.22 8.13
CA ALA A 87 -4.29 0.66 9.30
C ALA A 87 -5.00 -0.66 9.70
N PRO A 88 -4.28 -1.76 9.97
CA PRO A 88 -4.92 -3.07 10.20
C PRO A 88 -5.83 -3.14 11.43
N TRP A 89 -5.56 -2.30 12.43
CA TRP A 89 -6.36 -2.21 13.66
C TRP A 89 -7.61 -1.34 13.50
N CYS A 90 -7.73 -0.56 12.41
CA CYS A 90 -8.85 0.36 12.21
C CYS A 90 -10.14 -0.40 11.84
N GLY A 91 -11.18 -0.26 12.67
CA GLY A 91 -12.49 -0.89 12.44
C GLY A 91 -13.12 -0.52 11.09
N HIS A 92 -13.02 0.76 10.69
CA HIS A 92 -13.53 1.21 9.39
C HIS A 92 -12.76 0.57 8.22
N CYS A 93 -11.45 0.35 8.35
CA CYS A 93 -10.66 -0.35 7.33
C CYS A 93 -11.09 -1.82 7.19
N LYS A 94 -11.36 -2.50 8.30
CA LYS A 94 -11.87 -3.88 8.30
C LYS A 94 -13.19 -4.01 7.56
N ASN A 95 -14.08 -3.01 7.68
CA ASN A 95 -15.36 -2.98 6.96
C ASN A 95 -15.20 -2.68 5.46
N VAL A 96 -14.24 -1.84 5.07
CA VAL A 96 -13.97 -1.49 3.66
C VAL A 96 -13.33 -2.65 2.90
N LYS A 97 -12.44 -3.41 3.55
CA LYS A 97 -11.70 -4.53 2.96
C LYS A 97 -12.54 -5.45 2.07
N PRO A 98 -13.63 -6.09 2.53
CA PRO A 98 -14.36 -7.07 1.72
C PRO A 98 -14.95 -6.44 0.45
N GLU A 99 -15.46 -5.22 0.53
CA GLU A 99 -16.02 -4.51 -0.62
C GLU A 99 -14.95 -4.08 -1.61
N PHE A 100 -13.78 -3.66 -1.11
CA PHE A 100 -12.62 -3.32 -1.93
C PHE A 100 -12.09 -4.54 -2.69
N SER A 101 -11.94 -5.68 -2.01
CA SER A 101 -11.52 -6.94 -2.63
C SER A 101 -12.51 -7.47 -3.67
N LYS A 102 -13.83 -7.34 -3.41
CA LYS A 102 -14.87 -7.70 -4.39
C LYS A 102 -14.82 -6.80 -5.63
N ALA A 103 -14.63 -5.49 -5.45
CA ALA A 103 -14.50 -4.56 -6.56
C ALA A 103 -13.28 -4.88 -7.45
N ALA A 104 -12.14 -5.19 -6.83
CA ALA A 104 -10.93 -5.63 -7.53
C ALA A 104 -11.13 -6.93 -8.33
N LYS A 105 -11.92 -7.87 -7.78
CA LYS A 105 -12.32 -9.09 -8.49
C LYS A 105 -13.17 -8.81 -9.72
N GLN A 106 -14.12 -7.86 -9.64
CA GLN A 106 -15.08 -7.59 -10.71
C GLN A 106 -14.55 -6.63 -11.79
N MET A 107 -13.70 -5.66 -11.42
CA MET A 107 -13.19 -4.62 -12.33
C MET A 107 -11.71 -4.82 -12.63
N LYS A 108 -11.40 -5.75 -13.55
CA LYS A 108 -10.02 -6.06 -13.96
C LYS A 108 -9.33 -4.94 -14.75
N LYS A 109 -10.09 -4.00 -15.29
CA LYS A 109 -9.57 -2.89 -16.10
C LYS A 109 -8.88 -1.80 -15.25
N ALA A 110 -9.10 -1.79 -13.94
CA ALA A 110 -8.47 -0.86 -13.01
C ALA A 110 -7.61 -1.62 -11.99
N ASN A 111 -6.54 -0.98 -11.52
CA ASN A 111 -5.75 -1.48 -10.41
C ASN A 111 -6.39 -1.12 -9.07
N TYR A 112 -6.34 -2.06 -8.14
CA TYR A 112 -6.70 -1.86 -6.75
C TYR A 112 -5.46 -2.16 -5.91
N ILE A 113 -5.02 -1.17 -5.13
CA ILE A 113 -3.82 -1.28 -4.31
C ILE A 113 -4.18 -1.02 -2.86
N ALA A 114 -3.68 -1.84 -1.94
CA ALA A 114 -3.78 -1.59 -0.50
C ALA A 114 -2.39 -1.29 0.08
N LEU A 115 -2.24 -0.16 0.77
CA LEU A 115 -1.00 0.26 1.43
C LEU A 115 -1.23 0.37 2.95
N ASP A 116 -0.47 -0.42 3.71
CA ASP A 116 -0.46 -0.36 5.18
C ASP A 116 0.36 0.84 5.66
N CYS A 117 -0.33 1.85 6.15
CA CYS A 117 0.30 3.07 6.63
C CYS A 117 0.87 2.98 8.03
N THR A 118 0.62 1.89 8.76
CA THR A 118 1.32 1.62 10.02
C THR A 118 2.76 1.18 9.77
N ARG A 119 2.99 0.50 8.64
CA ARG A 119 4.31 0.03 8.20
C ARG A 119 5.03 1.04 7.32
N TYR A 120 4.31 1.66 6.39
CA TYR A 120 4.90 2.56 5.37
C TYR A 120 4.47 4.01 5.59
N GLN A 121 4.65 4.51 6.82
CA GLN A 121 4.24 5.86 7.23
C GLN A 121 4.79 6.95 6.30
N GLY A 122 6.06 6.86 5.90
CA GLY A 122 6.70 7.83 5.00
C GLY A 122 6.04 7.88 3.61
N ALA A 123 5.65 6.72 3.06
CA ALA A 123 4.91 6.66 1.80
C ALA A 123 3.51 7.26 1.96
N CYS A 124 2.78 6.91 3.01
CA CYS A 124 1.45 7.47 3.26
C CYS A 124 1.47 8.99 3.51
N LYS A 125 2.50 9.49 4.20
CA LYS A 125 2.74 10.93 4.38
C LYS A 125 2.99 11.64 3.05
N ARG A 126 3.79 11.05 2.15
CA ARG A 126 4.00 11.55 0.77
C ARG A 126 2.68 11.69 -0.01
N PHE A 127 1.75 10.76 0.19
CA PHE A 127 0.42 10.83 -0.41
C PHE A 127 -0.58 11.73 0.36
N GLY A 128 -0.16 12.39 1.43
CA GLY A 128 -1.00 13.28 2.23
C GLY A 128 -2.12 12.55 2.98
N VAL A 129 -1.85 11.33 3.46
CA VAL A 129 -2.80 10.55 4.27
C VAL A 129 -2.74 11.02 5.72
N THR A 130 -3.87 11.48 6.24
CA THR A 130 -4.02 11.98 7.63
C THR A 130 -5.00 11.16 8.47
N SER A 131 -5.84 10.33 7.84
CA SER A 131 -6.84 9.49 8.51
C SER A 131 -7.09 8.19 7.74
N TYR A 132 -7.65 7.20 8.44
CA TYR A 132 -7.92 5.87 7.87
C TYR A 132 -9.41 5.51 7.90
N PRO A 133 -9.92 4.80 6.88
CA PRO A 133 -9.26 4.59 5.59
C PRO A 133 -9.29 5.87 4.75
N SER A 134 -8.23 6.09 3.98
CA SER A 134 -8.18 7.08 2.91
C SER A 134 -8.12 6.36 1.57
N LEU A 135 -8.89 6.83 0.59
CA LEU A 135 -8.92 6.26 -0.76
C LEU A 135 -8.57 7.35 -1.76
N LYS A 136 -7.65 7.06 -2.69
CA LYS A 136 -7.20 8.01 -3.71
C LYS A 136 -7.23 7.38 -5.09
N ILE A 137 -7.73 8.14 -6.06
CA ILE A 137 -7.76 7.77 -7.46
C ILE A 137 -6.53 8.34 -8.13
N PHE A 138 -5.89 7.50 -8.95
CA PHE A 138 -4.79 7.87 -9.83
C PHE A 138 -5.16 7.54 -11.26
N VAL A 139 -4.74 8.42 -12.18
CA VAL A 139 -4.97 8.31 -13.61
C VAL A 139 -3.65 8.52 -14.34
N ALA A 140 -3.26 7.59 -15.19
CA ALA A 140 -1.98 7.60 -15.90
C ALA A 140 -0.79 7.90 -14.95
N GLY A 141 -0.75 7.20 -13.81
CA GLY A 141 0.31 7.35 -12.80
C GLY A 141 0.19 8.58 -11.89
N LYS A 142 -0.73 9.52 -12.14
CA LYS A 142 -0.83 10.80 -11.43
C LYS A 142 -2.01 10.84 -10.48
N PHE A 143 -1.84 11.50 -9.33
CA PHE A 143 -2.95 11.75 -8.41
C PHE A 143 -4.05 12.54 -9.12
N TYR A 144 -5.26 12.01 -9.10
CA TYR A 144 -6.42 12.64 -9.71
C TYR A 144 -7.32 13.28 -8.64
N ALA A 145 -7.79 12.48 -7.68
CA ALA A 145 -8.67 12.95 -6.63
C ALA A 145 -8.68 12.03 -5.41
N ASN A 146 -9.09 12.57 -4.25
CA ASN A 146 -9.54 11.74 -3.15
C ASN A 146 -10.89 11.11 -3.52
N TYR A 147 -11.05 9.82 -3.24
CA TYR A 147 -12.31 9.12 -3.50
C TYR A 147 -13.36 9.51 -2.46
N ALA A 148 -14.46 10.09 -2.93
CA ALA A 148 -15.58 10.56 -2.11
C ALA A 148 -16.86 9.73 -2.29
N GLY A 149 -16.82 8.64 -3.06
CA GLY A 149 -17.98 7.78 -3.30
C GLY A 149 -18.26 6.82 -2.13
N GLU A 150 -19.34 6.06 -2.28
CA GLU A 150 -19.72 5.03 -1.31
C GLU A 150 -18.67 3.92 -1.22
N ARG A 151 -18.35 3.48 0.01
CA ARG A 151 -17.35 2.43 0.24
C ARG A 151 -17.93 1.02 0.09
N THR A 152 -18.70 0.82 -0.99
CA THR A 152 -19.33 -0.43 -1.39
C THR A 152 -18.70 -0.94 -2.68
N THR A 153 -18.85 -2.23 -2.98
CA THR A 153 -18.35 -2.84 -4.23
C THR A 153 -18.80 -2.02 -5.45
N LYS A 154 -20.10 -1.66 -5.49
CA LYS A 154 -20.68 -0.85 -6.56
C LYS A 154 -20.10 0.56 -6.60
N GLY A 155 -19.93 1.20 -5.44
CA GLY A 155 -19.33 2.53 -5.37
C GLY A 155 -17.90 2.56 -5.92
N PHE A 156 -17.08 1.56 -5.60
CA PHE A 156 -15.71 1.46 -6.12
C PHE A 156 -15.67 1.19 -7.62
N ILE A 157 -16.53 0.31 -8.12
CA ILE A 157 -16.67 0.06 -9.57
C ILE A 157 -17.10 1.33 -10.31
N ASN A 158 -18.07 2.07 -9.75
CA ASN A 158 -18.58 3.30 -10.35
C ASN A 158 -17.56 4.43 -10.40
N ALA A 159 -16.53 4.40 -9.54
CA ALA A 159 -15.42 5.36 -9.55
C ALA A 159 -14.75 5.46 -10.93
N PHE A 160 -14.79 4.38 -11.71
CA PHE A 160 -14.14 4.29 -13.01
C PHE A 160 -15.10 4.25 -14.20
N ASN A 161 -16.39 3.95 -13.98
CA ASN A 161 -17.38 3.85 -15.05
C ASN A 161 -18.01 5.19 -15.43
N GLN A 162 -17.93 6.19 -14.56
CA GLN A 162 -18.43 7.52 -14.92
C GLN A 162 -17.46 8.13 -15.94
N ASN A 163 -17.88 8.12 -17.21
CA ASN A 163 -17.30 8.86 -18.35
C ASN A 163 -17.38 10.38 -18.12
N ARG A 164 -16.84 10.88 -17.01
CA ARG A 164 -16.39 12.26 -16.94
C ARG A 164 -14.91 12.20 -17.19
N ASN A 165 -14.48 12.86 -18.25
CA ASN A 165 -13.12 13.30 -18.49
C ASN A 165 -12.35 13.33 -17.17
N LEU A 166 -11.61 12.26 -16.88
CA LEU A 166 -10.50 12.31 -15.95
C LEU A 166 -9.38 13.03 -16.71
N GLU A 167 -9.68 14.25 -17.18
CA GLU A 167 -8.68 15.15 -17.70
C GLU A 167 -7.73 15.37 -16.53
N THR A 168 -6.47 15.01 -16.72
CA THR A 168 -5.36 15.47 -15.89
C THR A 168 -5.61 16.93 -15.52
N PRO A 169 -5.39 17.38 -14.26
CA PRO A 169 -5.46 18.79 -13.94
C PRO A 169 -4.68 19.54 -15.01
N LYS A 170 -5.38 20.37 -15.81
CA LYS A 170 -4.74 21.19 -16.82
C LYS A 170 -3.61 21.90 -16.10
N GLN A 171 -2.38 21.68 -16.53
CA GLN A 171 -1.27 22.53 -16.11
C GLN A 171 -1.78 23.96 -16.27
N VAL A 172 -1.79 24.71 -15.18
CA VAL A 172 -2.10 26.13 -15.20
C VAL A 172 -1.03 26.74 -16.10
N LYS A 173 -1.36 26.90 -17.39
CA LYS A 173 -0.51 27.57 -18.37
C LYS A 173 -0.27 28.97 -17.84
N ASP A 174 0.98 29.23 -17.51
CA ASP A 174 1.65 30.54 -17.45
C ASP A 174 0.70 31.72 -17.22
N PHE A 175 0.52 32.09 -15.96
CA PHE A 175 0.18 33.47 -15.64
C PHE A 175 1.39 34.32 -16.03
N LYS A 176 1.47 34.70 -17.32
CA LYS A 176 2.37 35.75 -17.78
C LYS A 176 1.91 37.04 -17.10
N ILE A 177 2.55 37.37 -15.98
CA ILE A 177 2.52 38.74 -15.46
C ILE A 177 3.28 39.58 -16.49
N SER A 178 2.55 40.20 -17.41
CA SER A 178 3.09 41.27 -18.24
C SER A 178 3.21 42.50 -17.33
N LEU A 179 4.39 42.75 -16.79
CA LEU A 179 4.71 44.04 -16.19
C LEU A 179 4.88 45.03 -17.34
N THR A 180 3.80 45.70 -17.75
CA THR A 180 3.92 46.90 -18.57
C THR A 180 4.30 48.06 -17.65
N ASN A 181 5.55 48.51 -17.81
CA ASN A 181 6.03 49.81 -17.35
C ASN A 181 5.00 50.90 -17.62
N THR A 182 4.58 51.63 -16.59
CA THR A 182 4.04 52.99 -16.75
C THR A 182 4.43 53.83 -15.54
N ASN A 183 5.42 54.69 -15.80
CA ASN A 183 5.77 55.98 -15.21
C ASN A 183 4.89 56.51 -14.06
N PHE A 184 5.55 56.82 -12.93
CA PHE A 184 5.49 58.11 -12.25
C PHE A 184 6.87 58.43 -11.66
#